data_AF-A0A066XW74-F1
#
_entry.id   AF-A0A066XW74-F1
#
_cell.length_a   1.000
_cell.length_b   1.000
_cell.length_c   1.000
_cell.angle_alpha   90.00
_cell.angle_beta   90.00
_cell.angle_gamma   90.00
#
_symmetry.space_group_name_H-M   'P 1'
#
loop_
_entity.id
_entity.type
_entity.pdbx_description
1 polymer ?
#
loop_
_entity_poly.entity_id
_entity_poly.type
_entity_poly.pdbx_seq_one_letter_code
_entity_poly.pdbx_strand_id
1 'polypeptide(L)'
;MSPQDRFPSETPTDQKLGPVVSTLPAAGPDGSVILHGSLVTLEPWSMSIHWTSFWRNLQLLKNPWLLDYFPFDEVCSEADLLKQLAHLGAKPDIILYAVLADPACLNPVKGAGGGEGSARHVEVLGFIAYLLAG
;
A
#
# COMPACT_ATOMS: atom_id res chain seq x y z
N MET A 1 32.44 58.04 -22.59
CA MET A 1 32.40 57.82 -21.13
C MET A 1 31.13 57.05 -20.79
N SER A 2 31.26 55.81 -20.30
CA SER A 2 30.29 55.23 -19.33
C SER A 2 30.43 56.01 -18.00
N PRO A 3 29.53 55.96 -16.98
CA PRO A 3 28.72 54.79 -16.60
C PRO A 3 27.36 55.02 -15.89
N GLN A 4 26.58 53.94 -15.79
CA GLN A 4 25.75 53.56 -14.62
C GLN A 4 24.56 54.43 -14.20
N ASP A 5 23.36 53.94 -14.54
CA ASP A 5 22.35 53.70 -13.50
C ASP A 5 21.77 52.31 -13.69
N ARG A 6 22.18 51.42 -12.79
CA ARG A 6 21.79 50.01 -12.72
C ARG A 6 20.35 49.94 -12.24
N PHE A 7 19.46 49.37 -13.02
CA PHE A 7 18.34 48.64 -12.41
C PHE A 7 18.94 47.39 -11.77
N PRO A 8 18.72 47.13 -10.48
CA PRO A 8 19.03 45.82 -9.93
C PRO A 8 18.13 44.81 -10.66
N SER A 9 18.76 43.98 -11.49
CA SER A 9 18.21 42.69 -11.88
C SER A 9 18.10 41.87 -10.60
N GLU A 10 17.02 42.06 -9.84
CA GLU A 10 16.58 41.08 -8.88
C GLU A 10 16.04 39.89 -9.68
N THR A 11 16.93 39.02 -10.11
CA THR A 11 16.56 37.62 -10.30
C THR A 11 16.02 37.15 -8.95
N PRO A 12 14.77 36.66 -8.88
CA PRO A 12 14.30 36.06 -7.65
C PRO A 12 15.25 34.90 -7.38
N THR A 13 16.00 35.01 -6.29
CA THR A 13 16.80 33.92 -5.74
C THR A 13 15.87 32.74 -5.62
N ASP A 14 16.04 31.79 -6.53
CA ASP A 14 15.29 30.56 -6.64
C ASP A 14 15.37 29.88 -5.27
N GLN A 15 14.30 30.03 -4.49
CA GLN A 15 14.18 29.48 -3.15
C GLN A 15 14.14 27.98 -3.32
N LYS A 16 15.32 27.34 -3.36
CA LYS A 16 15.58 25.90 -3.28
C LYS A 16 14.29 25.08 -3.41
N LEU A 17 13.69 25.12 -4.59
CA LEU A 17 12.65 24.18 -4.95
C LEU A 17 13.35 22.85 -4.78
N GLY A 18 12.79 21.96 -3.96
CA GLY A 18 13.41 20.70 -3.60
C GLY A 18 13.89 19.91 -4.82
N PRO A 19 14.55 18.76 -4.62
CA PRO A 19 15.08 17.97 -5.73
C PRO A 19 14.03 17.83 -6.85
N VAL A 20 14.45 18.10 -8.09
CA VAL A 20 13.59 18.01 -9.28
C VAL A 20 12.96 16.61 -9.30
N VAL A 21 11.65 16.54 -9.06
CA VAL A 21 10.91 15.29 -9.07
C VAL A 21 10.53 14.99 -10.51
N SER A 22 10.73 13.74 -10.94
CA SER A 22 10.26 13.28 -12.25
C SER A 22 8.76 13.54 -12.40
N THR A 23 8.37 14.13 -13.53
CA THR A 23 6.95 14.29 -13.90
C THR A 23 6.41 13.09 -14.67
N LEU A 24 7.26 12.09 -14.94
CA LEU A 24 6.80 10.84 -15.55
C LEU A 24 5.95 10.08 -14.53
N PRO A 25 4.85 9.43 -14.97
CA PRO A 25 4.11 8.52 -14.11
C PRO A 25 5.07 7.51 -13.50
N ALA A 26 4.92 7.25 -12.20
CA ALA A 26 5.60 6.12 -11.59
C ALA A 26 5.21 4.86 -12.37
N ALA A 27 6.19 3.98 -12.63
CA ALA A 27 5.88 2.67 -13.18
C ALA A 27 4.85 2.01 -12.26
N GLY A 28 3.76 1.50 -12.87
CA GLY A 28 2.79 0.71 -12.12
C GLY A 28 3.49 -0.48 -11.45
N PRO A 29 2.94 -1.00 -10.36
CA PRO A 29 3.45 -2.25 -9.81
C PRO A 29 3.39 -3.33 -10.90
N ASP A 30 4.39 -4.19 -10.95
CA ASP A 30 4.47 -5.32 -11.90
C ASP A 30 4.23 -6.67 -11.22
N GLY A 31 3.96 -6.67 -9.91
CA GLY A 31 3.72 -7.86 -9.12
C GLY A 31 4.96 -8.70 -8.84
N SER A 32 6.15 -8.27 -9.30
CA SER A 32 7.39 -9.06 -9.20
C SER A 32 8.21 -8.75 -7.94
N VAL A 33 7.94 -7.61 -7.30
CA VAL A 33 8.73 -7.10 -6.18
C VAL A 33 7.89 -6.92 -4.92
N ILE A 34 8.48 -7.26 -3.77
CA ILE A 34 7.94 -6.94 -2.45
C ILE A 34 8.17 -5.45 -2.15
N LEU A 35 7.11 -4.73 -1.78
CA LEU A 35 7.18 -3.30 -1.48
C LEU A 35 7.24 -3.10 0.04
N HIS A 36 8.38 -2.60 0.54
CA HIS A 36 8.57 -2.34 1.96
C HIS A 36 8.23 -0.88 2.30
N GLY A 37 7.20 -0.70 3.13
CA GLY A 37 6.87 0.57 3.77
C GLY A 37 7.28 0.59 5.23
N SER A 38 7.14 1.75 5.88
CA SER A 38 7.44 1.93 7.30
C SER A 38 6.42 1.28 8.24
N LEU A 39 5.19 1.06 7.77
CA LEU A 39 4.08 0.50 8.56
C LEU A 39 3.54 -0.82 7.99
N VAL A 40 3.75 -1.06 6.71
CA VAL A 40 3.22 -2.21 5.98
C VAL A 40 4.23 -2.70 4.96
N THR A 41 4.21 -4.00 4.67
CA THR A 41 4.87 -4.61 3.51
C THR A 41 3.78 -5.10 2.56
N LEU A 42 3.95 -4.86 1.26
CA LEU A 42 3.09 -5.42 0.23
C LEU A 42 3.84 -6.59 -0.44
N GLU A 43 3.35 -7.81 -0.26
CA GLU A 43 3.90 -9.01 -0.90
C GLU A 43 2.97 -9.50 -2.02
N PRO A 44 3.49 -9.96 -3.17
CA PRO A 44 2.67 -10.54 -4.22
C PRO A 44 1.77 -11.66 -3.66
N TRP A 45 0.47 -11.60 -3.94
CA TRP A 45 -0.48 -12.48 -3.29
C TRP A 45 -0.26 -13.95 -3.66
N SER A 46 -0.06 -14.79 -2.64
CA SER A 46 -0.05 -16.24 -2.76
C SER A 46 -1.12 -16.86 -1.86
N MET A 47 -1.99 -17.67 -2.45
CA MET A 47 -3.03 -18.38 -1.70
C MET A 47 -2.45 -19.35 -0.66
N SER A 48 -1.35 -20.03 -0.96
CA SER A 48 -0.76 -21.00 -0.03
C SER A 48 -0.06 -20.35 1.16
N ILE A 49 0.35 -19.08 1.03
CA ILE A 49 1.12 -18.37 2.06
C ILE A 49 0.20 -17.46 2.88
N HIS A 50 -0.68 -16.69 2.23
CA HIS A 50 -1.37 -15.57 2.87
C HIS A 50 -2.77 -15.91 3.39
N TRP A 51 -3.44 -16.91 2.81
CA TRP A 51 -4.85 -17.18 3.07
C TRP A 51 -5.17 -17.40 4.55
N THR A 52 -4.42 -18.26 5.22
CA THR A 52 -4.68 -18.63 6.62
C THR A 52 -4.58 -17.43 7.56
N SER A 53 -3.56 -16.58 7.40
CA SER A 53 -3.42 -15.36 8.21
C SER A 53 -4.53 -14.36 7.90
N PHE A 54 -4.82 -14.13 6.61
CA PHE A 54 -5.88 -13.23 6.17
C PHE A 54 -7.26 -13.63 6.73
N TRP A 55 -7.66 -14.88 6.55
CA TRP A 55 -8.98 -15.35 6.99
C TRP A 55 -9.15 -15.24 8.50
N ARG A 56 -8.11 -15.63 9.26
CA ARG A 56 -8.10 -15.50 10.72
C ARG A 56 -8.26 -14.05 11.16
N ASN A 57 -7.60 -13.11 10.48
CA ASN A 57 -7.58 -11.71 10.86
C ASN A 57 -8.82 -10.93 10.40
N LEU A 58 -9.45 -11.34 9.30
CA LEU A 58 -10.67 -10.73 8.78
C LEU A 58 -11.83 -10.80 9.79
N GLN A 59 -11.93 -11.91 10.55
CA GLN A 59 -12.96 -12.14 11.57
C GLN A 59 -14.37 -11.76 11.08
N LEU A 60 -14.72 -12.18 9.87
CA LEU A 60 -15.89 -11.69 9.13
C LEU A 60 -17.21 -11.77 9.93
N LEU A 61 -17.41 -12.84 10.69
CA LEU A 61 -18.61 -13.01 11.54
C LEU A 61 -18.73 -11.96 12.65
N LYS A 62 -17.60 -11.46 13.16
CA LYS A 62 -17.58 -10.40 14.17
C LYS A 62 -17.65 -9.01 13.53
N ASN A 63 -17.21 -8.88 12.28
CA ASN A 63 -17.11 -7.62 11.55
C ASN A 63 -17.77 -7.73 10.17
N PRO A 64 -19.10 -7.97 10.08
CA PRO A 64 -19.78 -8.18 8.80
C PRO A 64 -19.72 -6.93 7.90
N TRP A 65 -19.59 -5.74 8.48
CA TRP A 65 -19.40 -4.47 7.79
C TRP A 65 -18.15 -4.42 6.91
N LEU A 66 -17.16 -5.29 7.12
CA LEU A 66 -15.98 -5.36 6.26
C LEU A 66 -16.33 -5.76 4.82
N LEU A 67 -17.45 -6.46 4.61
CA LEU A 67 -17.92 -6.86 3.28
C LEU A 67 -18.20 -5.67 2.37
N ASP A 68 -18.58 -4.53 2.92
CA ASP A 68 -18.85 -3.31 2.15
C ASP A 68 -17.59 -2.76 1.44
N TYR A 69 -16.41 -3.21 1.87
CA TYR A 69 -15.11 -2.79 1.31
C TYR A 69 -14.55 -3.79 0.30
N PHE A 70 -15.21 -4.93 0.10
CA PHE A 70 -14.79 -5.89 -0.91
C PHE A 70 -15.40 -5.53 -2.27
N PRO A 71 -14.67 -5.74 -3.37
CA PRO A 71 -15.20 -5.54 -4.72
C PRO A 71 -16.09 -6.72 -5.16
N PHE A 72 -16.77 -7.38 -4.23
CA PHE A 72 -17.53 -8.62 -4.46
C PHE A 72 -18.99 -8.41 -4.12
N ASP A 73 -19.88 -8.91 -4.97
CA ASP A 73 -21.32 -8.66 -4.84
C ASP A 73 -21.95 -9.36 -3.63
N GLU A 74 -21.39 -10.50 -3.19
CA GLU A 74 -21.83 -11.21 -1.99
C GLU A 74 -20.76 -12.21 -1.50
N VAL A 75 -20.46 -12.22 -0.19
CA VAL A 75 -19.56 -13.20 0.43
C VAL A 75 -20.33 -13.95 1.51
N CYS A 76 -20.79 -15.15 1.18
CA CYS A 76 -21.64 -15.95 2.07
C CYS A 76 -20.85 -16.94 2.94
N SER A 77 -19.57 -17.20 2.61
CA SER A 77 -18.73 -18.16 3.33
C SER A 77 -17.23 -17.95 3.08
N GLU A 78 -16.39 -18.62 3.89
CA GLU A 78 -14.93 -18.72 3.67
C GLU A 78 -14.62 -19.24 2.26
N ALA A 79 -15.34 -20.29 1.83
CA ALA A 79 -15.13 -20.92 0.55
C ALA A 79 -15.49 -20.00 -0.62
N ASP A 80 -16.53 -19.17 -0.46
CA ASP A 80 -16.92 -18.20 -1.48
C ASP A 80 -15.90 -17.08 -1.60
N LEU A 81 -15.42 -16.54 -0.47
CA LEU A 81 -14.35 -15.54 -0.47
C LEU A 81 -13.07 -16.09 -1.10
N LEU A 82 -12.70 -17.33 -0.76
CA LEU A 82 -11.52 -18.00 -1.31
C LEU A 82 -11.62 -18.10 -2.84
N LYS A 83 -12.78 -18.53 -3.36
CA LYS A 83 -13.03 -18.64 -4.81
C LYS A 83 -12.99 -17.28 -5.49
N GLN A 84 -13.64 -16.26 -4.91
CA GLN A 84 -13.67 -14.92 -5.49
C GLN A 84 -12.28 -14.29 -5.53
N LEU A 85 -11.48 -14.44 -4.48
CA LEU A 85 -10.13 -13.92 -4.43
C LEU A 85 -9.18 -14.71 -5.34
N ALA A 86 -9.36 -16.02 -5.48
CA ALA A 86 -8.64 -16.82 -6.47
C ALA A 86 -8.98 -16.40 -7.91
N HIS A 87 -10.26 -16.12 -8.18
CA HIS A 87 -10.69 -15.60 -9.48
C HIS A 87 -10.12 -14.21 -9.76
N LEU A 88 -10.08 -13.33 -8.75
CA LEU A 88 -9.50 -11.99 -8.85
C LEU A 88 -8.00 -12.07 -9.19
N GLY A 89 -7.24 -12.91 -8.47
CA GLY A 89 -5.79 -13.08 -8.69
C GLY A 89 -5.43 -13.81 -9.99
N ALA A 90 -6.40 -14.47 -10.65
CA ALA A 90 -6.20 -15.10 -11.95
C ALA A 90 -6.42 -14.15 -13.14
N LYS A 91 -6.95 -12.93 -12.90
CA LYS A 91 -7.15 -11.95 -13.96
C LYS A 91 -5.80 -11.38 -14.41
N PRO A 92 -5.45 -11.44 -15.70
CA PRO A 92 -4.13 -11.02 -16.19
C PRO A 92 -3.86 -9.53 -15.98
N ASP A 93 -4.91 -8.72 -15.98
CA ASP A 93 -4.83 -7.28 -15.80
C ASP A 93 -4.90 -6.86 -14.33
N ILE A 94 -4.78 -7.80 -13.39
CA ILE A 94 -4.84 -7.52 -11.96
C ILE A 94 -3.57 -8.01 -11.28
N ILE A 95 -2.96 -7.10 -10.52
CA ILE A 95 -1.89 -7.45 -9.59
C ILE A 95 -2.45 -7.38 -8.18
N LEU A 96 -2.38 -8.50 -7.49
CA LEU A 96 -2.86 -8.63 -6.13
C LEU A 96 -1.68 -8.66 -5.16
N TYR A 97 -1.70 -7.81 -4.15
CA TYR A 97 -0.74 -7.82 -3.05
C TYR A 97 -1.44 -8.17 -1.75
N ALA A 98 -0.82 -8.99 -0.92
CA ALA A 98 -1.14 -9.10 0.49
C ALA A 98 -0.56 -7.91 1.24
N VAL A 99 -1.35 -7.33 2.14
CA VAL A 99 -0.91 -6.25 3.04
C VAL A 99 -0.49 -6.89 4.35
N LEU A 100 0.83 -6.96 4.56
CA LEU A 100 1.42 -7.45 5.80
C LEU A 100 1.71 -6.28 6.72
N ALA A 101 1.42 -6.42 8.00
CA ALA A 101 1.81 -5.46 9.02
C ALA A 101 2.12 -6.15 10.35
N ASP A 102 2.65 -5.37 11.30
CA ASP A 102 2.63 -5.72 12.71
C ASP A 102 1.37 -5.07 13.33
N PRO A 103 0.43 -5.87 13.88
CA PRO A 103 -0.76 -5.32 14.55
C PRO A 103 -0.43 -4.32 15.67
N ALA A 104 0.73 -4.45 16.33
CA ALA A 104 1.18 -3.53 17.36
C ALA A 104 1.56 -2.14 16.80
N CYS A 105 1.95 -2.07 15.53
CA CYS A 105 2.32 -0.83 14.86
C CYS A 105 1.11 -0.06 14.30
N LEU A 106 -0.03 -0.71 14.11
CA LEU A 106 -1.24 -0.08 13.55
C LEU A 106 -2.14 0.55 14.60
N ASN A 107 -2.07 0.07 15.84
CA ASN A 107 -2.73 0.67 16.98
C ASN A 107 -1.67 1.17 17.97
N PRO A 108 -0.96 2.28 17.68
CA PRO A 108 0.02 2.82 18.61
C PRO A 108 -0.71 3.23 19.89
N VAL A 109 -0.56 2.41 20.94
CA VAL A 109 -1.00 2.79 22.28
C VAL A 109 -0.19 4.01 22.65
N LYS A 110 -0.87 5.14 22.88
CA LYS A 110 -0.26 6.39 23.32
C LYS A 110 0.43 6.15 24.68
N GLY A 111 1.70 5.78 24.65
CA GLY A 111 2.51 5.61 25.85
C GLY A 111 3.29 4.32 25.90
N ALA A 112 4.41 4.25 25.18
CA ALA A 112 5.66 3.70 25.70
C ALA A 112 6.77 4.13 24.75
N GLY A 113 7.86 4.64 25.32
CA GLY A 113 9.00 5.14 24.58
C GLY A 113 9.62 4.12 23.63
N GLY A 114 10.36 4.67 22.67
CA GLY A 114 10.99 3.99 21.54
C GLY A 114 11.52 2.60 21.84
N GLY A 115 10.95 1.62 21.13
CA GLY A 115 11.65 0.44 20.72
C GLY A 115 11.61 0.41 19.20
N GLU A 116 12.70 0.79 18.54
CA GLU A 116 12.99 0.41 17.15
C GLU A 116 13.26 -1.10 17.12
N GLY A 117 12.27 -1.91 17.49
CA GLY A 117 12.23 -3.30 17.11
C GLY A 117 11.98 -3.31 15.60
N SER A 118 12.84 -4.00 14.84
CA SER A 118 12.56 -4.30 13.44
C SER A 118 11.18 -4.94 13.36
N ALA A 119 10.17 -4.14 13.02
CA ALA A 119 8.79 -4.58 12.92
C ALA A 119 8.74 -5.57 11.77
N ARG A 120 8.78 -6.87 12.10
CA ARG A 120 8.57 -7.90 11.11
C ARG A 120 7.08 -7.85 10.79
N HIS A 121 6.75 -7.32 9.62
CA HIS A 121 5.39 -7.39 9.09
C HIS A 121 5.08 -8.86 8.77
N VAL A 122 4.39 -9.55 9.68
CA VAL A 122 4.14 -11.00 9.59
C VAL A 122 2.66 -11.36 9.48
N GLU A 123 1.76 -10.42 9.79
CA GLU A 123 0.32 -10.66 9.76
C GLU A 123 -0.30 -10.06 8.51
N VAL A 124 -1.06 -10.87 7.76
CA VAL A 124 -1.84 -10.40 6.62
C VAL A 124 -3.13 -9.80 7.12
N LEU A 125 -3.33 -8.51 6.85
CA LEU A 125 -4.50 -7.75 7.32
C LEU A 125 -5.49 -7.42 6.22
N GLY A 126 -5.07 -7.59 4.97
CA GLY A 126 -5.90 -7.32 3.81
C GLY A 126 -5.16 -7.62 2.53
N PHE A 127 -5.74 -7.18 1.43
CA PHE A 127 -5.09 -7.18 0.13
C PHE A 127 -5.39 -5.88 -0.60
N ILE A 128 -4.55 -5.57 -1.58
CA ILE A 128 -4.76 -4.49 -2.54
C ILE A 128 -4.74 -5.11 -3.94
N ALA A 129 -5.75 -4.82 -4.73
CA ALA A 129 -5.82 -5.20 -6.13
C ALA A 129 -5.56 -3.96 -6.99
N TYR A 130 -4.48 -3.99 -7.78
CA TYR A 130 -4.20 -3.00 -8.80
C TYR A 130 -4.73 -3.50 -10.12
N LEU A 131 -5.60 -2.72 -10.75
CA LEU A 131 -5.98 -2.93 -12.13
C LEU A 131 -4.93 -2.28 -13.02
N LEU A 132 -4.38 -3.05 -13.96
CA LEU A 132 -3.42 -2.61 -14.97
C LEU A 132 -4.09 -1.82 -16.11
N ALA A 133 -5.32 -1.33 -15.94
CA ALA A 133 -6.08 -0.69 -17.00
C ALA A 133 -5.47 0.65 -17.43
N GLY A 134 -5.12 0.69 -18.71
CA GLY A 134 -4.86 1.90 -19.51
C GLY A 134 -3.74 1.73 -20.51
#